data_AF-A0A7I9W2P6-F1
#
_entry.id   AF-A0A7I9W2P6-F1
#
_cell.length_a   1.000
_cell.length_b   1.000
_cell.length_c   1.000
_cell.angle_alpha   90.00
_cell.angle_beta   90.00
_cell.angle_gamma   90.00
#
_symmetry.space_group_name_H-M   'P 1'
#
loop_
_entity.id
_entity.type
_entity.pdbx_description
1 polymer ?
#
loop_
_entity_poly.entity_id
_entity_poly.type
_entity_poly.pdbx_seq_one_letter_code
_entity_poly.pdbx_strand_id
1 'polypeptide(L)'
;MRSLAAALGTGPMTLYNYVDGKEGLEELVVSAVVAGMRLPDLTDDWQHDAHAIATAMWQAIRAHPAAIPLVLTRRMVSATGFAAADALIAALDRAGLDDAHRLAAFHALLGFVTGAAQADLAGPLVAARIGSVADGQYPNVTALSKVAAKTSVEVDFDRGLRMLLDGIAARARRPQQHRRRR
;
A
#
# COMPACT_ATOMS: atom_id res chain seq x y z
N MET A 1 26.16 -4.40 2.13
CA MET A 1 27.24 -4.26 3.14
C MET A 1 28.44 -3.46 2.64
N ARG A 2 29.27 -3.92 1.68
CA ARG A 2 30.46 -3.16 1.25
C ARG A 2 30.16 -1.73 0.75
N SER A 3 29.15 -1.58 -0.12
CA SER A 3 28.73 -0.25 -0.61
C SER A 3 28.26 0.67 0.53
N LEU A 4 27.47 0.16 1.47
CA LEU A 4 27.04 0.90 2.65
C LEU A 4 28.22 1.30 3.56
N ALA A 5 29.18 0.39 3.77
CA ALA A 5 30.37 0.67 4.56
C ALA A 5 31.19 1.81 3.96
N ALA A 6 31.38 1.79 2.63
CA ALA A 6 32.04 2.86 1.90
C ALA A 6 31.27 4.19 2.03
N ALA A 7 29.95 4.19 1.87
CA ALA A 7 29.12 5.38 2.02
C ALA A 7 29.17 5.99 3.45
N LEU A 8 29.35 5.16 4.47
CA LEU A 8 29.47 5.56 5.87
C LEU A 8 30.93 5.80 6.32
N GLY A 9 31.91 5.69 5.42
CA GLY A 9 33.33 5.88 5.76
C GLY A 9 33.87 4.87 6.78
N THR A 10 33.31 3.66 6.83
CA THR A 10 33.67 2.62 7.81
C THR A 10 34.04 1.29 7.14
N GLY A 11 34.57 0.36 7.93
CA GLY A 11 34.87 -1.01 7.47
C GLY A 11 33.61 -1.90 7.45
N PRO A 12 33.49 -2.87 6.52
CA PRO A 12 32.36 -3.80 6.51
C PRO A 12 32.19 -4.58 7.83
N MET A 13 33.31 -4.91 8.49
CA MET A 13 33.30 -5.62 9.79
C MET A 13 32.57 -4.82 10.87
N THR A 14 32.72 -3.49 10.88
CA THR A 14 32.01 -2.61 11.81
C THR A 14 30.50 -2.71 11.62
N LEU A 15 30.01 -2.77 10.38
CA LEU A 15 28.57 -2.89 10.11
C LEU A 15 28.00 -4.23 10.56
N TYR A 16 28.74 -5.33 10.43
CA TYR A 16 28.29 -6.64 10.90
C TYR A 16 28.13 -6.72 12.43
N ASN A 17 28.75 -5.82 13.19
CA ASN A 17 28.51 -5.71 14.63
C ASN A 17 27.13 -5.14 14.98
N TYR A 18 26.51 -4.38 14.07
CA TYR A 18 25.23 -3.71 14.29
C TYR A 18 24.08 -4.37 13.51
N VAL A 19 24.39 -5.08 12.44
CA VAL A 19 23.39 -5.59 11.50
C VAL A 19 23.75 -7.00 11.09
N ASP A 20 22.81 -7.93 11.27
CA ASP A 20 22.99 -9.32 10.87
C ASP A 20 22.83 -9.49 9.36
N GLY A 21 23.92 -9.17 8.65
CA GLY A 21 24.03 -9.35 7.21
C GLY A 21 23.06 -8.50 6.39
N LYS A 22 22.72 -9.01 5.20
CA LYS A 22 21.88 -8.29 4.22
C LYS A 22 20.43 -8.24 4.67
N GLU A 23 19.93 -9.32 5.28
CA GLU A 23 18.53 -9.44 5.67
C GLU A 23 18.20 -8.50 6.82
N GLY A 24 19.04 -8.47 7.87
CA GLY A 24 18.89 -7.49 8.95
C GLY A 24 18.99 -6.04 8.45
N LEU A 25 19.81 -5.78 7.42
CA LEU A 25 19.86 -4.45 6.81
C LEU A 25 18.56 -4.08 6.09
N GLU A 26 18.00 -5.03 5.35
CA GLU A 26 16.72 -4.84 4.66
C GLU A 26 15.58 -4.59 5.66
N GLU A 27 15.55 -5.31 6.78
CA GLU A 27 14.60 -5.10 7.88
C GLU A 27 14.75 -3.71 8.52
N LEU A 28 15.98 -3.23 8.73
CA LEU A 28 16.24 -1.89 9.24
C LEU A 28 15.80 -0.80 8.26
N VAL A 29 16.00 -1.01 6.96
CA VAL A 29 15.51 -0.08 5.92
C VAL A 29 13.99 -0.03 5.94
N VAL A 30 13.31 -1.18 5.98
CA VAL A 30 11.85 -1.24 6.09
C VAL A 30 11.39 -0.55 7.38
N SER A 31 12.02 -0.83 8.51
CA SER A 31 11.69 -0.21 9.80
C SER A 31 11.84 1.31 9.77
N ALA A 32 12.88 1.83 9.12
CA ALA A 32 13.11 3.27 8.98
C ALA A 32 12.05 3.95 8.09
N VAL A 33 11.66 3.31 6.98
CA VAL A 33 10.56 3.78 6.12
C VAL A 33 9.25 3.85 6.89
N VAL A 34 8.94 2.80 7.66
CA VAL A 34 7.69 2.72 8.40
C VAL A 34 7.70 3.63 9.64
N ALA A 35 8.85 3.90 10.26
CA ALA A 35 8.97 4.86 11.37
C ALA A 35 8.61 6.31 10.97
N GLY A 36 8.72 6.66 9.68
CA GLY A 36 8.25 7.95 9.17
C GLY A 36 6.72 8.04 9.04
N MET A 37 6.01 6.92 9.14
CA MET A 37 4.55 6.88 9.05
C MET A 37 3.93 7.46 10.32
N ARG A 38 3.09 8.49 10.15
CA ARG A 38 2.23 8.99 11.21
C ARG A 38 0.84 8.43 11.00
N LEU A 39 0.41 7.56 11.91
CA LEU A 39 -0.98 7.09 11.92
C LEU A 39 -1.90 8.25 12.32
N PRO A 40 -3.09 8.35 11.70
CA PRO A 40 -4.08 9.35 12.08
C PRO A 40 -4.66 9.03 13.47
N ASP A 41 -5.20 10.05 14.14
CA ASP A 41 -6.05 9.85 15.29
C ASP A 41 -7.35 9.17 14.83
N LEU A 42 -7.70 8.04 15.46
CA LEU A 42 -8.86 7.25 15.08
C LEU A 42 -10.17 7.92 15.52
N THR A 43 -11.21 7.71 14.73
CA THR A 43 -12.57 8.21 14.94
C THR A 43 -13.56 7.05 15.10
N ASP A 44 -14.85 7.39 15.21
CA ASP A 44 -15.92 6.38 15.21
C ASP A 44 -16.35 5.96 13.79
N ASP A 45 -15.83 6.62 12.74
CA ASP A 45 -16.09 6.28 11.34
C ASP A 45 -14.99 5.36 10.80
N TRP A 46 -15.29 4.07 10.73
CA TRP A 46 -14.34 3.08 10.23
C TRP A 46 -13.90 3.32 8.78
N GLN A 47 -14.77 3.87 7.93
CA GLN A 47 -14.42 4.14 6.52
C GLN A 47 -13.44 5.30 6.46
N HIS A 48 -13.67 6.34 7.26
CA HIS A 48 -12.76 7.48 7.39
C HIS A 48 -11.39 7.03 7.90
N ASP A 49 -11.36 6.23 8.97
CA ASP A 49 -10.13 5.77 9.58
C ASP A 49 -9.34 4.84 8.64
N ALA A 50 -10.00 3.88 8.01
CA ALA A 50 -9.37 2.99 7.04
C ALA A 50 -8.80 3.77 5.84
N HIS A 51 -9.52 4.81 5.39
CA HIS A 51 -9.03 5.71 4.34
C HIS A 51 -7.77 6.46 4.78
N ALA A 52 -7.79 7.06 5.97
CA ALA A 52 -6.69 7.85 6.49
C ALA A 52 -5.44 6.99 6.75
N ILE A 53 -5.61 5.78 7.30
CA ILE A 53 -4.52 4.81 7.52
C ILE A 53 -3.93 4.36 6.18
N ALA A 54 -4.74 3.93 5.22
CA ALA A 54 -4.25 3.49 3.91
C ALA A 54 -3.54 4.62 3.14
N THR A 55 -4.02 5.85 3.28
CA THR A 55 -3.38 7.05 2.73
C THR A 55 -2.02 7.32 3.38
N ALA A 56 -1.93 7.24 4.70
CA ALA A 56 -0.67 7.39 5.42
C ALA A 56 0.35 6.30 5.03
N MET A 57 -0.11 5.06 4.87
CA MET A 57 0.73 3.96 4.38
C MET A 57 1.27 4.25 2.97
N TRP A 58 0.40 4.65 2.05
CA TRP A 58 0.79 4.97 0.68
C TRP A 58 1.78 6.13 0.60
N GLN A 59 1.55 7.21 1.36
CA GLN A 59 2.45 8.35 1.42
C GLN A 59 3.83 7.99 1.99
N ALA A 60 3.87 7.20 3.07
CA ALA A 60 5.13 6.75 3.66
C ALA A 60 5.94 5.89 2.68
N ILE A 61 5.28 4.97 1.97
CA ILE A 61 5.93 4.13 0.97
C ILE A 61 6.46 4.99 -0.21
N ARG A 62 5.65 5.95 -0.68
CA ARG A 62 6.03 6.86 -1.77
C ARG A 62 7.16 7.82 -1.44
N ALA A 63 7.32 8.21 -0.18
CA ALA A 63 8.45 9.02 0.26
C ALA A 63 9.80 8.29 0.08
N HIS A 64 9.78 6.96 -0.07
CA HIS A 64 10.97 6.12 -0.18
C HIS A 64 10.89 5.17 -1.39
N PRO A 65 10.87 5.71 -2.63
CA PRO A 65 10.65 4.91 -3.84
C PRO A 65 11.68 3.79 -4.02
N ALA A 66 12.94 4.03 -3.67
CA ALA A 66 14.01 3.04 -3.73
C ALA A 66 13.82 1.86 -2.75
N ALA A 67 13.01 2.03 -1.70
CA ALA A 67 12.71 1.00 -0.71
C ALA A 67 11.48 0.17 -1.06
N ILE A 68 10.65 0.58 -2.03
CA ILE A 68 9.43 -0.12 -2.41
C ILE A 68 9.70 -1.59 -2.77
N PRO A 69 10.69 -1.95 -3.62
CA PRO A 69 10.96 -3.37 -3.89
C PRO A 69 11.25 -4.20 -2.63
N LEU A 70 11.91 -3.60 -1.62
CA LEU A 70 12.20 -4.25 -0.33
C LEU A 70 10.94 -4.37 0.54
N VAL A 71 10.14 -3.31 0.66
CA VAL A 71 8.87 -3.31 1.41
C VAL A 71 7.92 -4.39 0.88
N LEU A 72 7.90 -4.59 -0.44
CA LEU A 72 7.02 -5.55 -1.10
C LEU A 72 7.50 -7.00 -1.02
N THR A 73 8.81 -7.22 -1.08
CA THR A 73 9.39 -8.57 -1.01
C THR A 73 9.46 -9.09 0.42
N ARG A 74 9.66 -8.20 1.41
CA ARG A 74 9.77 -8.55 2.84
C ARG A 74 8.47 -8.38 3.63
N ARG A 75 7.34 -8.08 2.96
CA ARG A 75 5.97 -8.05 3.49
C ARG A 75 5.84 -7.49 4.92
N MET A 76 6.05 -6.20 5.15
CA MET A 76 5.69 -5.52 6.42
C MET A 76 5.99 -6.29 7.74
N VAL A 77 6.99 -7.17 7.80
CA VAL A 77 7.36 -7.92 9.02
C VAL A 77 8.28 -7.04 9.85
N SER A 78 7.76 -5.89 10.30
CA SER A 78 8.44 -4.99 11.22
C SER A 78 7.46 -4.57 12.30
N ALA A 79 7.93 -4.30 13.52
CA ALA A 79 7.08 -3.88 14.65
C ALA A 79 6.14 -2.72 14.29
N THR A 80 6.62 -1.76 13.49
CA THR A 80 5.82 -0.63 13.02
C THR A 80 4.86 -1.01 11.88
N GLY A 81 5.24 -1.98 11.04
CA GLY A 81 4.34 -2.58 10.05
C GLY A 81 3.15 -3.28 10.72
N PHE A 82 3.40 -3.94 11.86
CA PHE A 82 2.35 -4.50 12.70
C PHE A 82 1.45 -3.41 13.29
N ALA A 83 1.96 -2.25 13.70
CA ALA A 83 1.12 -1.17 14.21
C ALA A 83 0.15 -0.60 13.17
N ALA A 84 0.63 -0.37 11.93
CA ALA A 84 -0.24 0.09 10.85
C ALA A 84 -1.27 -0.98 10.43
N ALA A 85 -0.84 -2.24 10.39
CA ALA A 85 -1.74 -3.37 10.12
C ALA A 85 -2.80 -3.52 11.22
N ASP A 86 -2.40 -3.45 12.48
CA ASP A 86 -3.28 -3.54 13.65
C ASP A 86 -4.31 -2.41 13.66
N ALA A 87 -3.89 -1.16 13.41
CA ALA A 87 -4.79 -0.02 13.29
C ALA A 87 -5.82 -0.22 12.15
N LEU A 88 -5.38 -0.74 11.00
CA LEU A 88 -6.28 -1.00 9.87
C LEU A 88 -7.26 -2.13 10.18
N ILE A 89 -6.81 -3.20 10.84
CA ILE A 89 -7.65 -4.30 11.30
C ILE A 89 -8.68 -3.79 12.32
N ALA A 90 -8.24 -2.97 13.28
CA ALA A 90 -9.11 -2.36 14.28
C ALA A 90 -10.19 -1.47 13.66
N ALA A 91 -9.85 -0.69 12.63
CA ALA A 91 -10.85 0.05 11.85
C ALA A 91 -11.85 -0.91 11.18
N LEU A 92 -11.37 -1.93 10.46
CA LEU A 92 -12.23 -2.90 9.79
C LEU A 92 -13.12 -3.72 10.74
N ASP A 93 -12.73 -3.89 12.00
CA ASP A 93 -13.54 -4.58 13.01
C ASP A 93 -14.87 -3.85 13.26
N ARG A 94 -14.87 -2.51 13.18
CA ARG A 94 -16.05 -1.67 13.31
C ARG A 94 -16.96 -1.68 12.07
N ALA A 95 -16.52 -2.32 10.98
CA ALA A 95 -17.30 -2.37 9.74
C ALA A 95 -18.46 -3.39 9.79
N GLY A 96 -18.54 -4.26 10.80
CA GLY A 96 -19.58 -5.29 10.88
C GLY A 96 -19.40 -6.44 9.89
N LEU A 97 -18.15 -6.69 9.47
CA LEU A 97 -17.78 -7.81 8.61
C LEU A 97 -17.60 -9.09 9.45
N ASP A 98 -17.88 -10.25 8.87
CA ASP A 98 -17.39 -11.51 9.44
C ASP A 98 -15.87 -11.67 9.24
N ASP A 99 -15.25 -12.61 9.94
CA ASP A 99 -13.80 -12.80 9.92
C ASP A 99 -13.23 -13.02 8.51
N ALA A 100 -13.94 -13.76 7.66
CA ALA A 100 -13.48 -14.04 6.31
C ALA A 100 -13.51 -12.79 5.42
N HIS A 101 -14.57 -11.99 5.51
CA HIS A 101 -14.66 -10.72 4.79
C HIS A 101 -13.71 -9.67 5.37
N ARG A 102 -13.48 -9.67 6.68
CA ARG A 102 -12.52 -8.77 7.34
C ARG A 102 -11.09 -9.06 6.86
N LEU A 103 -10.68 -10.33 6.83
CA LEU A 103 -9.39 -10.73 6.28
C LEU A 103 -9.26 -10.37 4.79
N ALA A 104 -10.30 -10.61 4.01
CA ALA A 104 -10.32 -10.25 2.59
C ALA A 104 -10.23 -8.72 2.38
N ALA A 105 -10.93 -7.92 3.19
CA ALA A 105 -10.88 -6.46 3.15
C ALA A 105 -9.49 -5.94 3.50
N PHE A 106 -8.86 -6.49 4.55
CA PHE A 106 -7.49 -6.17 4.93
C PHE A 106 -6.50 -6.45 3.77
N HIS A 107 -6.55 -7.65 3.18
CA HIS A 107 -5.70 -8.00 2.05
C HIS A 107 -5.94 -7.11 0.82
N ALA A 108 -7.20 -6.76 0.54
CA ALA A 108 -7.55 -5.90 -0.58
C ALA A 108 -7.00 -4.48 -0.41
N LEU A 109 -7.13 -3.90 0.79
CA LEU A 109 -6.59 -2.57 1.11
C LEU A 109 -5.07 -2.56 1.03
N LEU A 110 -4.41 -3.56 1.63
CA LEU A 110 -2.96 -3.67 1.58
C LEU A 110 -2.45 -3.86 0.14
N GLY A 111 -3.14 -4.69 -0.64
CA GLY A 111 -2.84 -4.92 -2.06
C GLY A 111 -3.01 -3.65 -2.89
N PHE A 112 -4.06 -2.87 -2.63
CA PHE A 112 -4.29 -1.60 -3.30
C PHE A 112 -3.19 -0.58 -3.00
N VAL A 113 -2.85 -0.36 -1.72
CA VAL A 113 -1.77 0.55 -1.29
C VAL A 113 -0.44 0.17 -1.94
N THR A 114 -0.12 -1.12 -1.91
CA THR A 114 1.06 -1.70 -2.54
C THR A 114 1.08 -1.44 -4.05
N GLY A 115 0.00 -1.81 -4.76
CA GLY A 115 -0.09 -1.67 -6.20
C GLY A 115 -0.01 -0.20 -6.65
N ALA A 116 -0.66 0.70 -5.92
CA ALA A 116 -0.59 2.13 -6.19
C ALA A 116 0.81 2.71 -5.96
N ALA A 117 1.53 2.26 -4.93
CA ALA A 117 2.91 2.66 -4.71
C ALA A 117 3.85 2.12 -5.80
N GLN A 118 3.63 0.90 -6.30
CA GLN A 118 4.39 0.35 -7.44
C GLN A 118 4.12 1.09 -8.74
N ALA A 119 2.86 1.49 -8.99
CA ALA A 119 2.50 2.22 -10.19
C ALA A 119 3.25 3.56 -10.27
N ASP A 120 3.46 4.23 -9.14
CA ASP A 120 4.23 5.47 -9.05
C ASP A 120 5.70 5.30 -9.46
N LEU A 121 6.30 4.13 -9.18
CA LEU A 121 7.67 3.80 -9.63
C LEU A 121 7.78 3.58 -11.14
N ALA A 122 6.74 3.06 -11.78
CA ALA A 122 6.76 2.72 -13.20
C ALA A 122 6.70 3.95 -14.12
N GLY A 123 6.51 5.15 -13.56
CA GLY A 123 6.29 6.40 -14.29
C GLY A 123 4.81 6.60 -14.64
N PRO A 124 4.49 7.51 -15.60
CA PRO A 124 3.10 7.83 -15.96
C PRO A 124 2.27 6.57 -16.14
N LEU A 125 1.04 6.59 -15.61
CA LEU A 125 0.08 5.48 -15.62
C LEU A 125 0.27 4.60 -16.85
N VAL A 126 0.28 3.28 -16.67
CA VAL A 126 0.38 2.29 -17.75
C VAL A 126 -0.55 2.65 -18.92
N ALA A 127 -1.74 3.21 -18.66
CA ALA A 127 -2.64 3.74 -19.68
C ALA A 127 -2.06 4.91 -20.51
N ALA A 128 -1.36 5.87 -19.91
CA ALA A 128 -0.68 6.96 -20.61
C ALA A 128 0.45 6.44 -21.51
N ARG A 129 1.23 5.47 -21.01
CA ARG A 129 2.35 4.86 -21.75
C ARG A 129 1.89 3.91 -22.85
N ILE A 130 0.82 3.14 -22.62
CA ILE A 130 0.21 2.29 -23.66
C ILE A 130 -0.54 3.16 -24.67
N GLY A 131 -1.23 4.22 -24.24
CA GLY A 131 -1.97 5.13 -25.13
C GLY A 131 -1.08 5.83 -26.15
N SER A 132 0.19 6.12 -25.83
CA SER A 132 1.17 6.64 -26.78
C SER A 132 1.72 5.60 -27.78
N VAL A 133 1.54 4.30 -27.50
CA VAL A 133 2.08 3.18 -28.30
C VAL A 133 0.96 2.48 -29.10
N ALA A 134 -0.30 2.65 -28.71
CA ALA A 134 -1.44 1.87 -29.19
C ALA A 134 -2.05 2.32 -30.53
N ASP A 135 -1.52 3.37 -31.19
CA ASP A 135 -1.86 3.83 -32.56
C ASP A 135 -3.31 3.57 -33.01
N GLY A 136 -4.29 4.00 -32.21
CA GLY A 136 -5.72 3.90 -32.55
C GLY A 136 -6.33 2.49 -32.55
N GLN A 137 -5.54 1.43 -32.34
CA GLN A 137 -6.02 0.03 -32.36
C GLN A 137 -6.86 -0.35 -31.13
N TYR A 138 -6.65 0.34 -30.01
CA TYR A 138 -7.34 0.06 -28.75
C TYR A 138 -8.12 1.28 -28.26
N PRO A 139 -9.37 1.49 -28.76
CA PRO A 139 -10.11 2.74 -28.53
C PRO A 139 -10.37 3.03 -27.05
N ASN A 140 -10.63 2.00 -26.23
CA ASN A 140 -10.85 2.15 -24.80
C ASN A 140 -9.58 2.60 -24.06
N VAL A 141 -8.42 2.08 -24.46
CA VAL A 141 -7.12 2.46 -23.87
C VAL A 141 -6.75 3.88 -24.27
N THR A 142 -6.98 4.25 -25.54
CA THR A 142 -6.77 5.61 -26.04
C THR A 142 -7.71 6.63 -25.38
N ALA A 143 -8.95 6.25 -25.09
CA ALA A 143 -9.87 7.13 -24.36
C ALA A 143 -9.38 7.34 -22.91
N LEU A 144 -8.98 6.27 -22.23
CA LEU A 144 -8.54 6.34 -20.84
C LEU A 144 -7.18 7.05 -20.68
N SER A 145 -6.26 6.89 -21.65
CA SER A 145 -4.94 7.54 -21.62
C SER A 145 -5.03 9.07 -21.59
N LYS A 146 -6.01 9.65 -22.30
CA LYS A 146 -6.28 11.10 -22.30
C LYS A 146 -6.72 11.61 -20.93
N VAL A 147 -7.45 10.80 -20.17
CA VAL A 147 -7.89 11.11 -18.81
C VAL A 147 -6.74 10.92 -17.83
N ALA A 148 -6.01 9.80 -17.96
CA ALA A 148 -4.83 9.48 -17.15
C ALA A 148 -3.77 10.58 -17.24
N ALA A 149 -3.51 11.14 -18.43
CA ALA A 149 -2.55 12.23 -18.63
C ALA A 149 -2.89 13.54 -17.88
N LYS A 150 -4.15 13.70 -17.45
CA LYS A 150 -4.64 14.90 -16.74
C LYS A 150 -4.93 14.65 -15.25
N THR A 151 -4.73 13.42 -14.78
CA THR A 151 -5.10 13.02 -13.42
C THR A 151 -3.82 12.87 -12.60
N SER A 152 -3.76 13.53 -11.44
CA SER A 152 -2.64 13.34 -10.50
C SER A 152 -2.75 11.97 -9.83
N VAL A 153 -1.59 11.42 -9.43
CA VAL A 153 -1.52 10.12 -8.77
C VAL A 153 -2.30 10.14 -7.45
N GLU A 154 -2.27 11.26 -6.73
CA GLU A 154 -3.00 11.46 -5.47
C GLU A 154 -4.52 11.37 -5.67
N VAL A 155 -5.04 11.95 -6.76
CA VAL A 155 -6.47 11.93 -7.06
C VAL A 155 -6.91 10.54 -7.53
N ASP A 156 -6.08 9.87 -8.32
CA ASP A 156 -6.34 8.49 -8.77
C ASP A 156 -6.35 7.52 -7.57
N PHE A 157 -5.37 7.64 -6.67
CA PHE A 157 -5.29 6.88 -5.43
C PHE A 157 -6.51 7.09 -4.53
N ASP A 158 -6.87 8.35 -4.23
CA ASP A 158 -8.03 8.66 -3.38
C ASP A 158 -9.33 8.10 -3.96
N ARG A 159 -9.54 8.24 -5.28
CA ARG A 159 -10.72 7.67 -5.96
C ARG A 159 -10.75 6.16 -5.87
N GLY A 160 -9.65 5.48 -6.18
CA GLY A 160 -9.59 4.02 -6.11
C GLY A 160 -9.81 3.49 -4.68
N LEU A 161 -9.23 4.17 -3.68
CA LEU A 161 -9.40 3.81 -2.27
C LEU A 161 -10.86 3.96 -1.82
N ARG A 162 -11.52 5.07 -2.17
CA ARG A 162 -12.95 5.27 -1.89
C ARG A 162 -13.81 4.19 -2.53
N MET A 163 -13.59 3.88 -3.80
CA MET A 163 -14.33 2.81 -4.50
C MET A 163 -14.17 1.44 -3.80
N LEU A 164 -12.96 1.13 -3.33
CA LEU A 164 -12.69 -0.10 -2.59
C LEU A 164 -13.42 -0.11 -1.24
N LEU A 165 -13.33 0.97 -0.47
CA LEU A 165 -14.01 1.10 0.83
C LEU A 165 -15.53 1.06 0.71
N ASP A 166 -16.10 1.68 -0.31
CA ASP A 166 -17.54 1.63 -0.61
C ASP A 166 -17.99 0.20 -0.94
N GLY A 167 -17.17 -0.55 -1.68
CA GLY A 167 -17.39 -1.96 -1.97
C GLY A 167 -17.37 -2.84 -0.71
N ILE A 168 -16.42 -2.59 0.20
CA ILE A 168 -16.33 -3.26 1.50
C ILE A 168 -17.57 -2.94 2.35
N ALA A 169 -17.97 -1.67 2.42
CA ALA A 169 -19.14 -1.22 3.16
C ALA A 169 -20.45 -1.80 2.61
N ALA A 170 -20.56 -1.93 1.28
CA ALA A 170 -21.70 -2.59 0.65
C ALA A 170 -21.81 -4.07 1.04
N ARG A 171 -20.69 -4.74 1.31
CA ARG A 171 -20.67 -6.14 1.75
C ARG A 171 -21.05 -6.29 3.22
N ALA A 172 -20.61 -5.38 4.08
CA ALA A 172 -21.02 -5.30 5.48
C ALA A 172 -22.55 -5.12 5.63
N ARG A 173 -23.16 -4.33 4.75
CA ARG A 173 -24.61 -4.08 4.75
C ARG A 173 -25.45 -5.25 4.22
N ARG A 174 -24.85 -6.28 3.61
CA ARG A 174 -25.56 -7.47 3.12
C ARG A 174 -25.39 -8.60 4.14
N PRO A 175 -26.39 -8.88 4.99
CA PRO A 175 -26.35 -10.06 5.86
C PRO A 175 -26.12 -11.30 5.01
N GLN A 176 -25.31 -12.26 5.49
CA GLN A 176 -25.05 -13.54 4.83
C GLN A 176 -26.36 -14.31 4.58
N GLN A 177 -27.05 -14.03 3.47
CA GLN A 177 -28.29 -14.70 3.07
C GLN A 177 -28.07 -16.15 2.58
N HIS A 178 -26.85 -16.70 2.66
CA HIS A 178 -26.48 -17.97 2.02
C HIS A 178 -25.85 -19.03 2.95
N ARG A 179 -26.06 -18.96 4.26
CA ARG A 179 -25.79 -20.10 5.18
C ARG A 179 -27.05 -20.79 5.69
N ARG A 180 -28.07 -20.95 4.83
CA ARG A 180 -29.19 -21.87 5.04
C ARG A 180 -29.74 -22.39 3.70
N ARG A 181 -28.99 -23.23 2.99
CA ARG A 181 -29.58 -24.22 2.08
C ARG A 181 -28.77 -25.50 2.11
N ARG A 182 -29.31 -26.43 2.92
CA ARG A 182 -29.31 -27.90 2.87
C ARG A 182 -27.96 -28.62 2.86
#